data_AF-A0A9E0TA45-F1
#
_entry.id   AF-A0A9E0TA45-F1
#
_cell.length_a   1.000
_cell.length_b   1.000
_cell.length_c   1.000
_cell.angle_alpha   90.00
_cell.angle_beta   90.00
_cell.angle_gamma   90.00
#
_symmetry.space_group_name_H-M   'P 1'
#
loop_
_entity.id
_entity.type
_entity.pdbx_description
1 polymer ?
#
loop_
_entity_poly.entity_id
_entity_poly.type
_entity_poly.pdbx_seq_one_letter_code
_entity_poly.pdbx_strand_id
1 'polypeptide(L)'
;VVVAAGAKVLGGFEVGDGAKIGSNAVVIKPVPAGATAVGIPARIIPSKEGHSADVTEPHGQDEVKFSAYGVTAQQDDPLTQAMRGLIDSAAGQEHQIALLWQAIEKLSQAAPQGQGCVPGDAALSEHFPAAKLNDIIGK
;
A
#
# COMPACT_ATOMS: atom_id res chain seq x y z
N VAL A 1 -29.75 10.90 -22.97
CA VAL A 1 -29.11 11.01 -21.64
C VAL A 1 -29.44 9.77 -20.82
N VAL A 2 -28.49 9.23 -20.06
CA VAL A 2 -28.69 8.15 -19.08
C VAL A 2 -28.51 8.72 -17.68
N VAL A 3 -29.50 8.53 -16.79
CA VAL A 3 -29.40 8.94 -15.38
C VAL A 3 -29.56 7.71 -14.51
N ALA A 4 -28.51 7.33 -13.80
CA ALA A 4 -28.53 6.15 -12.94
C ALA A 4 -29.23 6.41 -11.59
N ALA A 5 -29.53 5.34 -10.87
CA ALA A 5 -30.33 5.38 -9.65
C ALA A 5 -29.71 6.29 -8.57
N GLY A 6 -30.56 7.09 -7.91
CA GLY A 6 -30.17 7.95 -6.78
C GLY A 6 -29.35 9.20 -7.14
N ALA A 7 -29.07 9.43 -8.43
CA ALA A 7 -28.43 10.65 -8.91
C ALA A 7 -29.29 11.89 -8.63
N LYS A 8 -28.63 13.03 -8.38
CA LYS A 8 -29.27 14.32 -8.09
C LYS A 8 -28.65 15.37 -9.01
N VAL A 9 -29.46 15.98 -9.86
CA VAL A 9 -29.05 17.07 -10.74
C VAL A 9 -29.60 18.36 -10.14
N LEU A 10 -28.69 19.20 -9.63
CA LEU A 10 -29.02 20.40 -8.88
C LEU A 10 -28.64 21.63 -9.71
N GLY A 11 -29.55 22.09 -10.56
CA GLY A 11 -29.37 23.31 -11.36
C GLY A 11 -30.27 23.38 -12.59
N GLY A 12 -30.36 24.57 -13.19
CA GLY A 12 -31.08 24.83 -14.45
C GLY A 12 -30.14 24.87 -15.65
N PHE A 13 -29.29 23.85 -15.81
CA PHE A 13 -28.35 23.73 -16.92
C PHE A 13 -28.66 22.51 -17.79
N GLU A 14 -28.01 22.45 -18.95
CA GLU A 14 -28.18 21.38 -19.92
C GLU A 14 -27.25 20.18 -19.66
N VAL A 15 -27.79 18.98 -19.91
CA VAL A 15 -27.05 17.72 -19.94
C VAL A 15 -27.09 17.22 -21.38
N GLY A 16 -25.95 17.22 -22.04
CA GLY A 16 -25.84 16.96 -23.47
C GLY A 16 -26.22 15.54 -23.88
N ASP A 17 -26.49 15.37 -25.17
CA ASP A 17 -26.91 14.09 -25.75
C ASP A 17 -25.90 12.98 -25.49
N GLY A 18 -26.40 11.78 -25.19
CA GLY A 18 -25.55 10.63 -24.87
C GLY A 18 -24.78 10.73 -23.55
N ALA A 19 -24.91 11.82 -22.77
CA ALA A 19 -24.27 11.93 -21.47
C ALA A 19 -24.82 10.89 -20.47
N LYS A 20 -23.97 10.47 -19.53
CA LYS A 20 -24.28 9.49 -18.48
C LYS A 20 -24.08 10.11 -17.10
N ILE A 21 -25.05 9.96 -16.21
CA ILE A 21 -24.93 10.36 -14.80
C ILE A 21 -24.85 9.10 -13.94
N GLY A 22 -23.77 8.96 -13.19
CA GLY A 22 -23.53 7.79 -12.33
C GLY A 22 -24.45 7.73 -11.12
N SER A 23 -24.57 6.53 -10.56
CA SER A 23 -25.45 6.29 -9.40
C SER A 23 -25.02 7.14 -8.22
N ASN A 24 -26.00 7.72 -7.51
CA ASN A 24 -25.77 8.63 -6.38
C ASN A 24 -24.90 9.86 -6.67
N ALA A 25 -24.61 10.19 -7.93
CA ALA A 25 -23.85 11.39 -8.26
C ALA A 25 -24.64 12.68 -7.92
N VAL A 26 -23.94 13.75 -7.55
CA VAL A 26 -24.53 15.09 -7.30
C VAL A 26 -23.97 16.07 -8.31
N VAL A 27 -24.74 16.33 -9.37
CA VAL A 27 -24.33 17.14 -10.52
C VAL A 27 -24.75 18.59 -10.29
N ILE A 28 -23.76 19.49 -10.27
CA ILE A 28 -23.94 20.92 -10.02
C ILE A 28 -23.41 21.79 -11.18
N LYS A 29 -23.00 21.17 -12.29
CA LYS A 29 -22.45 21.83 -13.49
C LYS A 29 -22.98 21.16 -14.77
N PRO A 30 -23.07 21.91 -15.89
CA PRO A 30 -23.45 21.35 -17.19
C PRO A 30 -22.59 20.15 -17.57
N VAL A 31 -23.20 19.13 -18.20
CA VAL A 31 -22.51 17.90 -18.63
C VAL A 31 -22.47 17.88 -20.16
N PRO A 32 -21.28 17.87 -20.79
CA PRO A 32 -21.16 17.82 -22.25
C PRO A 32 -21.77 16.55 -22.86
N ALA A 33 -22.10 16.60 -24.15
CA ALA A 33 -22.57 15.44 -24.90
C ALA A 33 -21.56 14.28 -24.82
N GLY A 34 -22.07 13.07 -24.61
CA GLY A 34 -21.28 11.84 -24.45
C GLY A 34 -20.46 11.75 -23.15
N ALA A 35 -20.35 12.80 -22.34
CA ALA A 35 -19.56 12.77 -21.11
C ALA A 35 -20.26 12.01 -19.98
N THR A 36 -19.48 11.56 -18.99
CA THR A 36 -19.99 10.86 -17.82
C THR A 36 -19.72 11.66 -16.55
N ALA A 37 -20.76 11.91 -15.74
CA ALA A 37 -20.65 12.62 -14.47
C ALA A 37 -20.79 11.66 -13.27
N VAL A 38 -19.80 11.60 -12.39
CA VAL A 38 -19.78 10.69 -11.22
C VAL A 38 -19.31 11.37 -9.93
N GLY A 39 -19.79 10.91 -8.78
CA GLY A 39 -19.34 11.35 -7.46
C GLY A 39 -20.13 12.54 -6.88
N ILE A 40 -19.70 12.99 -5.69
CA ILE A 40 -20.32 14.08 -4.91
C ILE A 40 -19.19 15.02 -4.41
N PRO A 41 -19.07 16.26 -4.92
CA PRO A 41 -19.74 16.79 -6.12
C PRO A 41 -19.27 16.06 -7.38
N ALA A 42 -20.13 16.00 -8.40
CA ALA A 42 -19.85 15.22 -9.60
C ALA A 42 -18.66 15.76 -10.39
N ARG A 43 -17.75 14.86 -10.76
CA ARG A 43 -16.65 15.10 -11.71
C ARG A 43 -17.10 14.67 -13.10
N ILE A 44 -16.79 15.49 -14.10
CA ILE A 44 -17.15 15.24 -15.51
C ILE A 44 -15.96 14.57 -16.20
N ILE A 45 -16.19 13.38 -16.73
CA ILE A 45 -15.24 12.58 -17.50
C ILE A 45 -15.63 12.73 -18.98
N PRO A 46 -14.80 13.40 -19.81
CA PRO A 46 -15.09 13.57 -21.23
C PRO A 46 -14.96 12.24 -21.98
N SER A 47 -15.76 12.06 -23.03
CA SER A 47 -15.56 10.94 -23.97
C SER A 47 -14.32 11.19 -24.82
N LYS A 48 -13.47 10.17 -24.98
CA LYS A 48 -12.42 10.15 -26.01
C LYS A 48 -13.07 9.85 -27.36
N GLU A 49 -12.54 10.40 -28.45
CA GLU A 49 -13.10 10.19 -29.79
C GLU A 49 -13.32 8.69 -30.08
N GLY A 50 -14.56 8.31 -30.37
CA GLY A 50 -14.95 6.93 -30.69
C GLY A 50 -15.24 6.00 -29.50
N HIS A 51 -15.00 6.42 -28.26
CA HIS A 51 -15.23 5.61 -27.06
C HIS A 51 -16.21 6.27 -26.11
N SER A 52 -17.15 5.47 -25.58
CA SER A 52 -18.01 5.96 -24.50
C SER A 52 -17.13 6.27 -23.28
N ALA A 53 -17.36 7.41 -22.61
CA ALA A 53 -16.76 7.75 -21.31
C ALA A 53 -17.23 6.80 -20.21
N ASP A 54 -17.12 5.49 -20.40
CA ASP A 54 -17.42 4.54 -19.36
C ASP A 54 -16.32 4.62 -18.30
N VAL A 55 -16.71 4.71 -17.03
CA VAL A 55 -15.76 4.79 -15.90
C VAL A 55 -15.00 3.46 -15.74
N THR A 56 -15.45 2.42 -16.42
CA THR A 56 -14.90 1.08 -16.46
C THR A 56 -13.93 0.81 -17.62
N GLU A 57 -13.76 1.73 -18.58
CA GLU A 57 -12.80 1.53 -19.66
C GLU A 57 -11.36 1.70 -19.14
N PRO A 58 -10.50 0.67 -19.26
CA PRO A 58 -9.12 0.74 -18.79
C PRO A 58 -8.35 1.74 -19.65
N HIS A 59 -8.06 2.90 -19.06
CA HIS A 59 -7.34 3.99 -19.72
C HIS A 59 -5.84 3.66 -19.78
N GLY A 60 -5.41 2.93 -20.81
CA GLY A 60 -4.00 2.81 -21.18
C GLY A 60 -3.12 2.01 -20.20
N GLN A 61 -1.93 1.65 -20.67
CA GLN A 61 -1.06 0.65 -20.03
C GLN A 61 -0.29 1.19 -18.81
N ASP A 62 -0.45 2.48 -18.46
CA ASP A 62 0.33 3.17 -17.42
C ASP A 62 -0.54 3.90 -16.36
N GLU A 63 -1.78 3.44 -16.13
CA GLU A 63 -2.66 4.08 -15.15
C GLU A 63 -2.82 3.24 -13.89
N VAL A 64 -2.59 3.90 -12.74
CA VAL A 64 -2.70 3.38 -11.38
C VAL A 64 -4.07 2.72 -11.22
N LYS A 65 -4.12 1.39 -11.33
CA LYS A 65 -5.26 0.58 -10.89
C LYS A 65 -5.60 1.05 -9.49
N PHE A 66 -6.88 1.39 -9.25
CA PHE A 66 -7.38 1.62 -7.92
C PHE A 66 -7.16 0.35 -7.09
N SER A 67 -6.03 0.33 -6.38
CA SER A 67 -5.71 -0.73 -5.44
C SER A 67 -6.35 -0.34 -4.14
N ALA A 68 -7.43 -1.04 -3.79
CA ALA A 68 -7.94 -0.97 -2.44
C ALA A 68 -6.79 -1.33 -1.51
N TYR A 69 -6.46 -0.43 -0.57
CA TYR A 69 -5.32 -0.52 0.35
C TYR A 69 -3.94 -0.20 -0.23
N GLY A 70 -3.83 0.38 -1.43
CA GLY A 70 -2.56 0.90 -1.95
C GLY A 70 -1.52 -0.16 -2.33
N VAL A 71 -1.89 -1.45 -2.37
CA VAL A 71 -1.00 -2.54 -2.75
C VAL A 71 -0.88 -2.57 -4.27
N THR A 72 0.10 -1.87 -4.82
CA THR A 72 0.47 -2.01 -6.24
C THR A 72 1.70 -2.90 -6.33
N ALA A 73 1.69 -3.86 -7.26
CA ALA A 73 2.77 -4.85 -7.41
C ALA A 73 4.14 -4.26 -7.81
N GLN A 74 4.24 -2.94 -8.00
CA GLN A 74 5.38 -2.31 -8.66
C GLN A 74 5.86 -0.98 -8.07
N GLN A 75 5.35 -0.48 -6.94
CA GLN A 75 5.93 0.72 -6.30
C GLN A 75 6.02 0.57 -4.78
N ASP A 76 7.23 0.78 -4.27
CA ASP A 76 7.65 0.57 -2.88
C ASP A 76 6.73 1.27 -1.87
N ASP A 77 5.86 0.49 -1.26
CA ASP A 77 5.06 0.93 -0.12
C ASP A 77 6.01 1.37 1.02
N PRO A 78 5.92 2.64 1.49
CA PRO A 78 6.80 3.15 2.54
C PRO A 78 6.65 2.36 3.85
N LEU A 79 5.48 1.75 4.10
CA LEU A 79 5.29 0.87 5.24
C LEU A 79 6.07 -0.44 5.04
N THR A 80 5.96 -1.07 3.89
CA THR A 80 6.78 -2.23 3.50
C THR A 80 8.28 -1.93 3.60
N GLN A 81 8.73 -0.74 3.18
CA GLN A 81 10.12 -0.32 3.33
C GLN A 81 10.52 -0.17 4.80
N ALA A 82 9.67 0.45 5.62
CA ALA A 82 9.91 0.58 7.06
C ALA A 82 9.98 -0.79 7.75
N MET A 83 9.09 -1.73 7.37
CA MET A 83 9.07 -3.08 7.92
C MET A 83 10.33 -3.88 7.55
N ARG A 84 10.80 -3.78 6.29
CA ARG A 84 12.10 -4.37 5.88
C ARG A 84 13.25 -3.80 6.71
N GLY A 85 13.30 -2.48 6.87
CA GLY A 85 14.34 -1.83 7.70
C GLY A 85 14.32 -2.26 9.16
N LEU A 86 13.13 -2.48 9.74
CA LEU A 86 12.98 -3.01 11.10
C LEU A 86 13.48 -4.46 11.21
N ILE A 87 13.20 -5.29 10.21
CA ILE A 87 13.67 -6.69 10.15
C ILE A 87 15.20 -6.73 10.11
N ASP A 88 15.82 -5.94 9.23
CA ASP A 88 17.27 -5.90 9.09
C ASP A 88 17.95 -5.40 10.37
N SER A 89 17.38 -4.37 11.01
CA SER A 89 17.87 -3.86 12.29
C SER A 89 17.78 -4.90 13.41
N ALA A 90 16.64 -5.60 13.52
CA ALA A 90 16.44 -6.65 14.52
C ALA A 90 17.39 -7.85 14.32
N ALA A 91 17.57 -8.28 13.07
CA ALA A 91 18.53 -9.33 12.72
C ALA A 91 19.96 -8.92 13.08
N GLY A 92 20.35 -7.69 12.75
CA GLY A 92 21.66 -7.14 13.08
C GLY A 92 21.90 -7.04 14.59
N GLN A 93 20.90 -6.61 15.36
CA GLN A 93 20.98 -6.53 16.82
C GLN A 93 21.14 -7.91 17.46
N GLU A 94 20.38 -8.91 17.01
CA GLU A 94 20.53 -10.28 17.54
C GLU A 94 21.94 -10.84 17.27
N HIS A 95 22.49 -10.62 16.07
CA HIS A 95 23.86 -11.00 15.73
C HIS A 95 24.89 -10.32 16.67
N GLN A 96 24.75 -9.02 16.92
CA GLN A 96 25.64 -8.30 17.84
C GLN A 96 25.54 -8.84 19.28
N ILE A 97 24.33 -9.15 19.75
CA ILE A 97 24.10 -9.73 21.08
C ILE A 97 24.77 -11.11 21.18
N ALA A 98 24.63 -11.95 20.14
CA ALA A 98 25.28 -13.26 20.09
C ALA A 98 26.80 -13.16 20.15
N LEU A 99 27.40 -12.24 19.37
CA LEU A 99 28.85 -12.00 19.43
C LEU A 99 29.31 -11.52 20.80
N LEU A 100 28.54 -10.64 21.46
CA LEU A 100 28.86 -10.17 22.81
C LEU A 100 28.85 -11.33 23.82
N TRP A 101 27.82 -12.18 23.79
CA TRP A 101 27.75 -13.33 24.68
C TRP A 101 28.90 -14.31 24.46
N GLN A 102 29.25 -14.61 23.20
CA GLN A 102 30.40 -15.45 22.89
C GLN A 102 31.74 -14.84 23.34
N ALA A 103 31.89 -13.52 23.26
CA ALA A 103 33.08 -12.83 23.74
C ALA A 103 33.18 -12.88 25.28
N ILE A 104 32.06 -12.66 25.99
CA ILE A 104 31.98 -12.78 27.45
C ILE A 104 32.32 -14.21 27.88
N GLU A 105 31.81 -15.23 27.20
CA GLU A 105 32.11 -16.63 27.49
C GLU A 105 33.61 -16.93 27.35
N LYS A 106 34.23 -16.50 26.25
CA LYS A 106 35.68 -16.68 26.02
C LYS A 106 36.52 -15.98 27.09
N LEU A 107 36.17 -14.76 27.47
CA LEU A 107 36.87 -14.01 28.53
C LEU A 107 36.66 -14.65 29.90
N SER A 108 35.47 -15.19 30.18
CA SER A 108 35.16 -15.90 31.43
C SER A 108 36.02 -17.15 31.60
N GLN A 109 36.19 -17.94 30.54
CA GLN A 109 36.99 -19.17 30.55
C GLN A 109 38.49 -18.89 30.79
N ALA A 110 38.97 -17.68 30.46
CA ALA A 110 40.36 -17.28 30.67
C ALA A 110 40.65 -16.75 32.10
N ALA A 111 39.62 -16.52 32.93
CA ALA A 111 39.78 -15.98 34.27
C ALA A 111 39.88 -17.09 35.35
N PRO A 112 40.87 -17.04 36.27
CA PRO A 112 41.13 -18.11 37.24
C PRO A 112 40.13 -18.21 38.42
N GLN A 113 39.10 -17.35 38.49
CA GLN A 113 38.08 -17.36 39.55
C GLN A 113 36.69 -17.46 38.93
N GLY A 114 36.36 -18.66 38.44
CA GLY A 114 35.13 -18.97 37.71
C GLY A 114 33.91 -19.13 38.61
N GLN A 115 32.97 -18.19 38.49
CA GLN A 115 31.55 -18.48 38.58
C GLN A 115 30.93 -17.97 37.27
N GLY A 116 30.25 -18.86 36.54
CA GLY A 116 29.76 -18.62 35.18
C GLY A 116 29.02 -17.29 35.08
N CYS A 117 29.59 -16.37 34.29
CA CYS A 117 29.03 -15.03 34.09
C CYS A 117 28.06 -14.94 32.90
N VAL A 118 27.76 -16.08 32.27
CA VAL A 118 26.81 -16.20 31.18
C VAL A 118 25.49 -16.74 31.75
N PRO A 119 24.40 -15.94 31.73
CA PRO A 119 23.07 -16.40 32.08
C PRO A 119 22.62 -17.56 31.18
N GLY A 120 21.80 -18.47 31.70
CA GLY A 120 21.31 -19.62 30.92
C GLY A 120 20.39 -19.25 29.75
N ASP A 121 19.86 -18.03 29.74
CA ASP A 121 19.05 -17.43 28.68
C ASP A 121 19.86 -16.53 27.73
N ALA A 122 21.20 -16.56 27.82
CA ALA A 122 22.07 -15.85 26.89
C ALA A 122 21.86 -16.36 25.46
N ALA A 123 21.50 -15.45 24.56
CA ALA A 123 21.35 -15.73 23.14
C ALA A 123 22.74 -15.90 22.48
N LEU A 124 23.33 -17.10 22.59
CA LEU A 124 24.64 -17.43 22.02
C LEU A 124 24.60 -17.69 20.50
N SER A 125 23.41 -17.89 19.95
CA SER A 125 23.14 -18.18 18.54
C SER A 125 22.01 -17.31 18.00
N GLU A 126 22.07 -17.01 16.71
CA GLU A 126 21.05 -16.26 15.98
C GLU A 126 19.81 -17.13 15.69
N HIS A 127 18.63 -16.61 16.00
CA HIS A 127 17.34 -17.29 15.83
C HIS A 127 16.28 -16.42 15.14
N PHE A 128 16.58 -15.17 14.85
CA PHE A 128 15.65 -14.22 14.27
C PHE A 128 15.30 -14.60 12.82
N PRO A 129 14.03 -14.86 12.51
CA PRO A 129 13.62 -15.44 11.23
C PRO A 129 13.49 -14.37 10.12
N ALA A 130 14.53 -13.57 9.90
CA ALA A 130 14.51 -12.44 8.96
C ALA A 130 14.05 -12.82 7.55
N ALA A 131 14.58 -13.90 6.99
CA ALA A 131 14.26 -14.37 5.64
C ALA A 131 12.77 -14.72 5.48
N LYS A 132 12.17 -15.36 6.50
CA LYS A 132 10.75 -15.72 6.49
C LYS A 132 9.87 -14.47 6.55
N LEU A 133 10.26 -13.48 7.35
CA LEU A 133 9.51 -12.23 7.47
C LEU A 133 9.60 -11.39 6.19
N ASN A 134 10.77 -11.34 5.56
CA ASN A 134 10.94 -10.67 4.27
C ASN A 134 10.12 -11.33 3.14
N ASP A 135 9.98 -12.66 3.13
CA ASP A 135 9.12 -13.37 2.16
C ASP A 135 7.62 -13.08 2.37
N ILE A 136 7.18 -12.86 3.61
CA ILE A 136 5.78 -12.49 3.92
C ILE A 136 5.46 -11.08 3.42
N ILE A 137 6.42 -10.15 3.52
CA ILE A 137 6.23 -8.75 3.12
C ILE A 137 6.41 -8.55 1.60
N GLY A 138 7.11 -9.46 0.93
CA GLY A 138 7.34 -9.41 -0.52
C GLY A 138 6.24 -10.03 -1.39
N LYS A 139 5.17 -10.58 -0.79
CA LYS A 139 4.03 -11.21 -1.46
C LYS A 139 2.79 -10.34 -1.38
#